data_AF-A0A7G8DDP0-F1
#
_entry.id   AF-A0A7G8DDP0-F1
#
_cell.length_a   1.000
_cell.length_b   1.000
_cell.length_c   1.000
_cell.angle_alpha   90.00
_cell.angle_beta   90.00
_cell.angle_gamma   90.00
#
_symmetry.space_group_name_H-M   'P 1'
#
loop_
_entity.id
_entity.type
_entity.pdbx_description
1 polymer ?
#
loop_
_entity_poly.entity_id
_entity_poly.type
_entity_poly.pdbx_seq_one_letter_code
_entity_poly.pdbx_strand_id
1 'polypeptide(L)'
;MADFSSSIAVLRRWATFSATEPFPADFAAWKQQNASKCFELAASDPELVSLLSGSAPADLVADALQGSLSPTPKSQEQRRDEAKAAEVKQLIEANPYKARNFTQAMRLEELDPAAAKRLRTEAGVQTPSERAEAKAAQQQAHEHAMQQMYAAGIAKQQAELQAMSRGY
;
A
#
# COMPACT_ATOMS: atom_id res chain seq x y z
N MET A 1 -15.45 -20.11 -27.46
CA MET A 1 -15.99 -19.35 -26.31
C MET A 1 -16.29 -20.34 -25.21
N ALA A 2 -15.95 -20.02 -23.95
CA ALA A 2 -16.35 -20.86 -22.83
C ALA A 2 -17.86 -20.73 -22.61
N ASP A 3 -18.54 -21.84 -22.40
CA ASP A 3 -19.97 -21.86 -22.07
C ASP A 3 -20.11 -21.69 -20.55
N PHE A 4 -20.73 -20.59 -20.13
CA PHE A 4 -21.00 -20.27 -18.73
C PHE A 4 -22.46 -20.49 -18.33
N SER A 5 -23.27 -21.07 -19.21
CA SER A 5 -24.68 -21.37 -18.92
C SER A 5 -24.89 -22.30 -17.72
N SER A 6 -23.86 -23.07 -17.34
CA SER A 6 -23.84 -23.93 -16.16
C SER A 6 -23.08 -23.33 -14.97
N SER A 7 -22.43 -22.17 -15.11
CA SER A 7 -21.69 -21.54 -14.01
C SER A 7 -22.63 -20.78 -13.08
N ILE A 8 -22.90 -21.36 -11.91
CA ILE A 8 -23.77 -20.75 -10.89
C ILE A 8 -23.29 -19.35 -10.49
N ALA A 9 -21.98 -19.13 -10.41
CA ALA A 9 -21.42 -17.83 -10.04
C ALA A 9 -21.70 -16.77 -11.11
N VAL A 10 -21.51 -17.10 -12.38
CA VAL A 10 -21.82 -16.20 -13.51
C VAL A 10 -23.31 -15.90 -13.59
N LEU A 11 -24.17 -16.91 -13.41
CA LEU A 11 -25.62 -16.73 -13.39
C LEU A 11 -26.09 -15.84 -12.24
N ARG A 12 -25.50 -15.96 -11.05
CA ARG A 12 -25.83 -15.11 -9.90
C ARG A 12 -25.43 -13.65 -10.14
N ARG A 13 -24.25 -13.40 -10.71
CA ARG A 13 -23.82 -12.03 -11.05
C ARG A 13 -24.74 -11.43 -12.11
N TRP A 14 -25.13 -12.21 -13.12
CA TRP A 14 -26.12 -11.77 -14.11
C TRP A 14 -27.47 -11.40 -13.46
N ALA A 15 -28.02 -12.28 -12.63
CA ALA A 15 -29.28 -12.04 -11.93
C ALA A 15 -29.23 -10.81 -11.00
N THR A 16 -28.04 -10.47 -10.49
CA THR A 16 -27.82 -9.26 -9.68
C THR A 16 -27.90 -7.99 -10.53
N PHE A 17 -27.39 -8.04 -11.77
CA PHE A 17 -27.49 -6.93 -12.71
C PHE A 17 -28.90 -6.79 -13.31
N SER A 18 -29.50 -7.90 -13.74
CA SER A 18 -30.82 -7.93 -14.37
C SER A 18 -31.68 -9.03 -13.78
N ALA A 19 -32.55 -8.66 -12.84
CA ALA A 19 -33.46 -9.59 -12.16
C ALA A 19 -34.59 -10.10 -13.06
N THR A 20 -34.87 -9.42 -14.17
CA THR A 20 -36.03 -9.68 -15.04
C THR A 20 -35.66 -10.27 -16.38
N GLU A 21 -34.40 -10.15 -16.83
CA GLU A 21 -33.98 -10.67 -18.12
C GLU A 21 -33.32 -12.05 -18.01
N PRO A 22 -33.67 -12.98 -18.93
CA PRO A 22 -32.98 -14.26 -18.99
C PRO A 22 -31.51 -14.06 -19.36
N PHE A 23 -30.67 -14.99 -18.91
CA PHE A 23 -29.27 -15.03 -19.30
C PHE A 23 -29.16 -15.19 -20.83
N PRO A 24 -28.38 -14.34 -21.52
CA PRO A 24 -28.31 -14.36 -22.98
C PRO A 24 -27.55 -15.59 -23.47
N ALA A 25 -28.15 -16.35 -24.38
CA ALA A 25 -27.50 -17.48 -25.04
C ALA A 25 -26.34 -17.02 -25.96
N ASP A 26 -26.49 -15.82 -26.57
CA ASP A 26 -25.44 -15.14 -27.32
C ASP A 26 -25.28 -13.72 -26.80
N PHE A 27 -24.20 -13.50 -26.04
CA PHE A 27 -23.90 -12.20 -25.47
C PHE A 27 -23.51 -11.16 -26.52
N ALA A 28 -22.90 -11.56 -27.63
CA ALA A 28 -22.51 -10.64 -28.70
C ALA A 28 -23.74 -10.06 -29.40
N ALA A 29 -24.73 -10.91 -29.70
CA ALA A 29 -26.01 -10.48 -30.24
C ALA A 29 -26.79 -9.62 -29.23
N TRP A 30 -26.83 -10.03 -27.96
CA TRP A 30 -27.50 -9.25 -26.90
C TRP A 30 -26.89 -7.85 -26.74
N LYS A 31 -25.56 -7.74 -26.77
CA LYS A 31 -24.83 -6.47 -26.67
C LYS A 31 -25.19 -5.51 -27.81
N GLN A 32 -25.36 -5.99 -29.03
CA GLN A 32 -25.75 -5.15 -30.17
C GLN A 32 -27.15 -4.57 -29.99
N GLN A 33 -28.08 -5.35 -29.44
CA GLN A 33 -29.46 -4.94 -29.21
C GLN A 33 -29.62 -4.08 -27.94
N ASN A 34 -28.75 -4.28 -26.95
CA ASN A 34 -28.85 -3.66 -25.62
C ASN A 34 -27.59 -2.87 -25.26
N ALA A 35 -27.07 -2.07 -26.19
CA ALA A 35 -25.81 -1.36 -26.04
C ALA A 35 -25.74 -0.52 -24.74
N SER A 36 -26.78 0.25 -24.42
CA SER A 36 -26.85 1.06 -23.20
C SER A 36 -26.74 0.21 -21.92
N LYS A 37 -27.49 -0.90 -21.84
CA LYS A 37 -27.41 -1.83 -20.70
C LYS A 37 -26.05 -2.50 -20.61
N CYS A 38 -25.42 -2.80 -21.75
CA CYS A 38 -24.06 -3.33 -21.75
C CYS A 38 -23.05 -2.33 -21.16
N PHE A 39 -23.23 -1.02 -21.37
CA PHE A 39 -22.38 0.01 -20.73
C PHE A 39 -22.60 0.08 -19.22
N GLU A 40 -23.86 0.02 -18.77
CA GLU A 40 -24.20 -0.04 -17.34
C GLU A 40 -23.62 -1.29 -16.66
N LEU A 41 -23.72 -2.44 -17.34
CA LEU A 41 -23.12 -3.68 -16.89
C LEU A 41 -21.60 -3.58 -16.83
N ALA A 42 -20.96 -2.99 -17.84
CA ALA A 42 -19.50 -2.81 -17.83
C ALA A 42 -19.02 -1.88 -16.70
N ALA A 43 -19.80 -0.88 -16.32
CA ALA A 43 -19.48 0.02 -15.22
C ALA A 43 -19.60 -0.68 -13.86
N SER A 44 -20.67 -1.44 -13.66
CA SER A 44 -20.95 -2.15 -12.40
C SER A 44 -20.13 -3.43 -12.24
N ASP A 45 -20.00 -4.22 -13.32
CA ASP A 45 -19.40 -5.54 -13.35
C ASP A 45 -18.61 -5.81 -14.65
N PRO A 46 -17.40 -5.25 -14.79
CA PRO A 46 -16.58 -5.45 -15.98
C PRO A 46 -16.03 -6.88 -16.11
N GLU A 47 -15.88 -7.60 -15.00
CA GLU A 47 -15.43 -9.00 -15.01
C GLU A 47 -16.48 -9.89 -15.68
N LEU A 48 -17.77 -9.71 -15.35
CA LEU A 48 -18.85 -10.42 -16.00
C LEU A 48 -18.88 -10.10 -17.49
N VAL A 49 -18.74 -8.84 -17.89
CA VAL A 49 -18.66 -8.48 -19.33
C VAL A 49 -17.48 -9.16 -20.02
N SER A 50 -16.30 -9.18 -19.38
CA SER A 50 -15.12 -9.84 -19.95
C SER A 50 -15.31 -11.34 -20.12
N LEU A 51 -15.98 -12.00 -19.16
CA LEU A 51 -16.31 -13.42 -19.22
C LEU A 51 -17.28 -13.70 -20.37
N LEU A 52 -18.39 -12.95 -20.43
CA LEU A 52 -19.44 -13.14 -21.44
C LEU A 52 -18.98 -12.78 -22.86
N SER A 53 -18.08 -11.83 -23.00
CA SER A 53 -17.49 -11.46 -24.30
C SER A 53 -16.33 -12.37 -24.74
N GLY A 54 -15.88 -13.27 -23.86
CA GLY A 54 -14.75 -14.17 -24.13
C GLY A 54 -13.38 -13.48 -24.13
N SER A 55 -13.29 -12.25 -23.59
CA SER A 55 -12.04 -11.49 -23.46
C SER A 55 -11.42 -11.58 -22.06
N ALA A 56 -11.98 -12.41 -21.17
CA ALA A 56 -11.50 -12.59 -19.81
C ALA A 56 -10.10 -13.23 -19.78
N PRO A 57 -9.24 -12.84 -18.82
CA PRO A 57 -7.97 -13.52 -18.57
C PRO A 57 -8.20 -14.97 -18.09
N ALA A 58 -7.22 -15.85 -18.33
CA ALA A 58 -7.34 -17.28 -18.04
C ALA A 58 -7.69 -17.57 -16.57
N ASP A 59 -7.12 -16.82 -15.63
CA ASP A 59 -7.38 -16.98 -14.19
C ASP A 59 -8.85 -16.70 -13.85
N LEU A 60 -9.42 -15.62 -14.42
CA LEU A 60 -10.82 -15.27 -14.21
C LEU A 60 -11.76 -16.31 -14.82
N VAL A 61 -11.40 -16.88 -15.97
CA VAL A 61 -12.14 -17.99 -16.59
C VAL A 61 -12.09 -19.23 -15.70
N ALA A 62 -10.92 -19.58 -15.18
CA ALA A 62 -10.77 -20.68 -14.24
C ALA A 62 -11.63 -20.47 -12.99
N ASP A 63 -11.63 -19.26 -12.42
CA ASP A 63 -12.45 -18.93 -11.26
C ASP A 63 -13.95 -19.05 -11.53
N ALA A 64 -14.39 -18.60 -12.70
CA ALA A 64 -15.78 -18.72 -13.13
C ALA A 64 -16.22 -20.18 -13.33
N LEU A 65 -15.32 -21.04 -13.81
CA LEU A 65 -15.60 -22.47 -14.03
C LEU A 65 -15.51 -23.30 -12.74
N GLN A 66 -14.60 -22.95 -11.83
CA GLN A 66 -14.42 -23.63 -10.54
C GLN A 66 -15.44 -23.16 -9.48
N GLY A 67 -16.19 -22.10 -9.77
CA GLY A 67 -17.18 -21.54 -8.84
C GLY A 67 -16.55 -20.72 -7.70
N SER A 68 -15.27 -20.39 -7.79
CA SER A 68 -14.55 -19.49 -6.89
C SER A 68 -14.80 -18.01 -7.20
N LEU A 69 -15.41 -17.70 -8.35
CA LEU A 69 -15.81 -16.34 -8.70
C LEU A 69 -16.76 -15.77 -7.65
N SER A 70 -16.42 -14.59 -7.12
CA SER A 70 -17.26 -13.89 -6.14
C SER A 70 -18.67 -13.69 -6.67
N PRO A 71 -19.72 -14.02 -5.89
CA PRO A 71 -21.11 -13.82 -6.29
C PRO A 71 -21.49 -12.33 -6.35
N THR A 72 -20.75 -11.48 -5.64
CA THR A 72 -20.94 -10.03 -5.63
C THR A 72 -19.78 -9.37 -6.39
N PRO A 73 -20.06 -8.48 -7.37
CA PRO A 73 -19.00 -7.75 -8.05
C PRO A 73 -18.23 -6.87 -7.06
N LYS A 74 -16.92 -6.76 -7.28
CA LYS A 74 -16.07 -5.88 -6.46
C LYS A 74 -16.45 -4.42 -6.70
N SER A 75 -16.58 -3.66 -5.61
CA SER A 75 -16.81 -2.22 -5.71
C SER A 75 -15.63 -1.53 -6.41
N GLN A 76 -15.85 -0.32 -6.95
CA GLN A 76 -14.77 0.47 -7.53
C GLN A 76 -13.67 0.77 -6.50
N GLU A 77 -14.07 0.99 -5.24
CA GLU A 77 -13.14 1.23 -4.13
C GLU A 77 -12.27 0.00 -3.84
N GLN A 78 -12.88 -1.18 -3.71
CA GLN A 78 -12.14 -2.44 -3.50
C GLN A 78 -11.13 -2.70 -4.63
N ARG A 79 -11.51 -2.46 -5.88
CA ARG A 79 -10.59 -2.61 -7.02
C ARG A 79 -9.43 -1.62 -6.96
N ARG A 80 -9.68 -0.38 -6.55
CA ARG A 80 -8.60 0.62 -6.37
C ARG A 80 -7.67 0.22 -5.23
N ASP A 81 -8.19 -0.32 -4.15
CA ASP A 81 -7.39 -0.72 -3.00
C ASP A 81 -6.54 -1.95 -3.29
N GLU A 82 -7.08 -2.94 -4.01
CA GLU A 82 -6.31 -4.09 -4.50
C GLU A 82 -5.19 -3.66 -5.47
N ALA A 83 -5.49 -2.75 -6.40
CA ALA A 83 -4.50 -2.22 -7.33
C ALA A 83 -3.38 -1.45 -6.60
N LYS A 84 -3.74 -0.63 -5.61
CA LYS A 84 -2.76 0.06 -4.75
C LYS A 84 -1.91 -0.94 -3.96
N ALA A 85 -2.52 -1.95 -3.36
CA ALA A 85 -1.81 -2.97 -2.60
C ALA A 85 -0.83 -3.75 -3.48
N ALA A 86 -1.23 -4.09 -4.71
CA ALA A 86 -0.37 -4.71 -5.70
C ALA A 86 0.80 -3.79 -6.11
N GLU A 87 0.53 -2.50 -6.34
CA GLU A 87 1.56 -1.50 -6.66
C GLU A 87 2.57 -1.36 -5.50
N VAL A 88 2.09 -1.24 -4.26
CA VAL A 88 2.94 -1.20 -3.06
C VAL A 88 3.80 -2.44 -2.96
N LYS A 89 3.24 -3.63 -3.17
CA LYS A 89 3.99 -4.89 -3.14
C LYS A 89 5.12 -4.91 -4.17
N GLN A 90 4.84 -4.51 -5.40
CA GLN A 90 5.86 -4.41 -6.46
C GLN A 90 6.95 -3.41 -6.12
N LEU A 91 6.58 -2.25 -5.54
CA LEU A 91 7.55 -1.24 -5.10
C LEU A 91 8.42 -1.75 -3.94
N ILE A 92 7.86 -2.50 -3.00
CA ILE A 92 8.62 -3.14 -1.92
C ILE A 92 9.62 -4.14 -2.49
N GLU A 93 9.18 -5.01 -3.40
CA GLU A 93 10.03 -6.01 -4.05
C GLU A 93 11.16 -5.37 -4.88
N ALA A 94 10.88 -4.25 -5.56
CA ALA A 94 11.88 -3.48 -6.31
C ALA A 94 12.94 -2.81 -5.43
N ASN A 95 12.66 -2.64 -4.13
CA ASN A 95 13.55 -2.04 -3.12
C ASN A 95 14.21 -0.72 -3.58
N PRO A 96 13.41 0.33 -3.80
CA PRO A 96 13.85 1.53 -4.51
C PRO A 96 14.96 2.31 -3.79
N TYR A 97 15.05 2.23 -2.46
CA TYR A 97 16.11 2.89 -1.70
C TYR A 97 17.48 2.24 -1.90
N LYS A 98 17.56 0.90 -1.98
CA LYS A 98 18.81 0.20 -2.32
C LYS A 98 19.20 0.43 -3.77
N ALA A 99 18.20 0.43 -4.67
CA ALA A 99 18.40 0.70 -6.10
C ALA A 99 18.67 2.18 -6.42
N ARG A 100 18.53 3.09 -5.44
CA ARG A 100 18.61 4.55 -5.61
C ARG A 100 17.62 5.10 -6.63
N ASN A 101 16.46 4.46 -6.76
CA ASN A 101 15.38 4.91 -7.64
C ASN A 101 14.43 5.85 -6.88
N PHE A 102 14.72 7.15 -6.95
CA PHE A 102 13.97 8.17 -6.23
C PHE A 102 12.50 8.29 -6.65
N THR A 103 12.18 8.06 -7.93
CA THR A 103 10.79 8.12 -8.41
C THR A 103 9.94 7.03 -7.77
N GLN A 104 10.45 5.79 -7.73
CA GLN A 104 9.76 4.68 -7.08
C GLN A 104 9.73 4.83 -5.56
N ALA A 105 10.77 5.40 -4.95
CA ALA A 105 10.79 5.69 -3.51
C ALA A 105 9.73 6.73 -3.12
N MET A 106 9.62 7.83 -3.88
CA MET A 106 8.57 8.84 -3.67
C MET A 106 7.18 8.23 -3.83
N ARG A 107 6.99 7.40 -4.85
CA ARG A 107 5.72 6.72 -5.10
C ARG A 107 5.33 5.79 -3.95
N LEU A 108 6.28 5.06 -3.40
CA LEU A 108 6.05 4.20 -2.23
C LEU A 108 5.72 5.04 -0.99
N GLU A 109 6.39 6.17 -0.77
CA GLU A 109 6.10 7.07 0.36
C GLU A 109 4.69 7.68 0.27
N GLU A 110 4.17 7.94 -0.95
CA GLU A 110 2.80 8.39 -1.16
C GLU A 110 1.74 7.30 -0.90
N LEU A 111 2.03 6.06 -1.28
CA LEU A 111 1.07 4.96 -1.20
C LEU A 111 1.08 4.27 0.17
N ASP A 112 2.27 4.06 0.74
CA ASP A 112 2.48 3.42 2.04
C ASP A 112 3.70 4.03 2.77
N PRO A 113 3.50 5.11 3.54
CA PRO A 113 4.58 5.77 4.30
C PRO A 113 5.26 4.85 5.31
N ALA A 114 4.53 3.87 5.86
CA ALA A 114 5.07 2.96 6.87
C ALA A 114 6.04 1.96 6.23
N ALA A 115 5.67 1.37 5.09
CA ALA A 115 6.55 0.50 4.32
C ALA A 115 7.78 1.26 3.80
N ALA A 116 7.57 2.48 3.28
CA ALA A 116 8.62 3.37 2.83
C ALA A 116 9.67 3.65 3.93
N LYS A 117 9.23 4.06 5.12
CA LYS A 117 10.10 4.31 6.29
C LYS A 117 10.90 3.07 6.70
N ARG A 118 10.28 1.88 6.69
CA ARG A 118 10.96 0.62 7.03
C ARG A 118 12.07 0.31 6.03
N LEU A 119 11.76 0.31 4.73
CA LEU A 119 12.73 0.03 3.67
C LEU A 119 13.86 1.05 3.63
N ARG A 120 13.54 2.33 3.85
CA ARG A 120 14.52 3.41 3.95
C ARG A 120 15.51 3.17 5.09
N THR A 121 14.99 2.81 6.26
CA THR A 121 15.80 2.45 7.45
C THR A 121 16.67 1.22 7.18
N GLU A 122 16.11 0.16 6.58
CA GLU A 122 16.84 -1.06 6.20
C GLU A 122 17.94 -0.81 5.17
N ALA A 123 17.75 0.19 4.29
CA ALA A 123 18.75 0.63 3.33
C ALA A 123 19.81 1.58 3.94
N GLY A 124 19.70 1.96 5.22
CA GLY A 124 20.58 2.91 5.89
C GLY A 124 20.47 4.34 5.35
N VAL A 125 19.38 4.66 4.66
CA VAL A 125 19.13 5.99 4.10
C VAL A 125 18.48 6.84 5.19
N GLN A 126 19.09 7.96 5.55
CA GLN A 126 18.49 8.93 6.47
C GLN A 126 17.97 10.13 5.70
N THR A 127 16.81 10.63 6.10
CA THR A 127 16.28 11.89 5.60
C THR A 127 17.05 13.09 6.16
N PRO A 128 16.95 14.26 5.50
CA PRO A 128 17.51 15.49 6.04
C PRO A 128 17.01 15.84 7.46
N SER A 129 15.73 15.59 7.76
CA SER A 129 15.17 15.82 9.10
C SER A 129 15.81 14.91 10.15
N GLU A 130 15.89 13.60 9.87
CA GLU A 130 16.52 12.63 10.77
C GLU A 130 17.99 12.96 11.03
N ARG A 131 18.72 13.46 10.01
CA ARG A 131 20.10 13.93 10.18
C ARG A 131 20.19 15.19 11.05
N ALA A 132 19.27 16.14 10.88
CA ALA A 132 19.24 17.37 11.66
C ALA A 132 18.92 17.08 13.13
N GLU A 133 17.94 16.21 13.39
CA GLU A 133 17.56 15.76 14.74
C GLU A 133 18.71 15.02 15.42
N ALA A 134 19.37 14.09 14.73
CA ALA A 134 20.54 13.39 15.27
C ALA A 134 21.68 14.36 15.62
N LYS A 135 21.93 15.37 14.77
CA LYS A 135 22.95 16.38 15.02
C LYS A 135 22.60 17.29 16.20
N ALA A 136 21.33 17.71 16.31
CA ALA A 136 20.86 18.52 17.42
C ALA A 136 20.95 17.76 18.76
N ALA A 137 20.56 16.48 18.78
CA ALA A 137 20.70 15.62 19.95
C ALA A 137 22.18 15.46 20.36
N GLN A 138 23.09 15.31 19.39
CA GLN A 138 24.53 15.23 19.66
C GLN A 138 25.07 16.53 20.27
N GLN A 139 24.62 17.70 19.77
CA GLN A 139 25.00 19.00 20.32
C GLN A 139 24.51 19.17 21.75
N GLN A 140 23.24 18.85 22.03
CA GLN A 140 22.68 18.91 23.37
C GLN A 140 23.42 17.97 24.35
N ALA A 141 23.73 16.75 23.92
CA ALA A 141 24.48 15.80 24.74
C ALA A 141 25.90 16.33 25.05
N HIS A 142 26.55 16.96 24.08
CA HIS A 142 27.87 17.56 24.27
C HIS A 142 27.84 18.74 25.23
N GLU A 143 26.88 19.66 25.07
CA GLU A 143 26.70 20.81 25.96
C GLU A 143 26.43 20.37 27.41
N HIS A 144 25.57 19.36 27.58
CA HIS A 144 25.27 18.80 28.90
C HIS A 144 26.51 18.15 29.54
N ALA A 145 27.31 17.41 28.77
CA ALA A 145 28.56 16.82 29.26
C ALA A 145 29.56 17.90 29.72
N MET A 146 29.68 19.00 28.97
CA MET A 146 30.53 20.13 29.35
C MET A 146 30.05 20.77 30.66
N GLN A 147 28.74 21.03 30.79
CA GLN A 147 28.18 21.59 32.03
C GLN A 147 28.45 20.70 33.25
N GLN A 148 28.34 19.38 33.11
CA GLN A 148 28.67 18.44 34.17
C GLN A 148 30.17 18.48 34.54
N MET A 149 31.06 18.57 33.56
CA MET A 149 32.50 18.73 33.83
C MET A 149 32.81 20.03 34.57
N TYR A 150 32.21 21.15 34.17
CA TYR A 150 32.37 22.43 34.87
C TYR A 150 31.85 22.34 36.32
N ALA A 151 30.67 21.77 36.53
CA ALA A 151 30.10 21.59 37.87
C ALA A 151 30.99 20.72 38.77
N ALA A 152 31.50 19.61 38.23
CA ALA A 152 32.44 18.73 38.95
C ALA A 152 33.75 19.45 39.30
N GLY A 153 34.29 20.26 38.39
CA GLY A 153 35.47 21.08 38.63
C GLY A 153 35.27 22.10 39.75
N ILE A 154 34.14 22.80 39.75
CA ILE A 154 33.76 23.77 40.80
C ILE A 154 33.60 23.06 42.16
N ALA A 155 32.90 21.92 42.18
CA ALA A 155 32.72 21.14 43.40
C ALA A 155 34.05 20.68 44.01
N LYS A 156 34.99 20.22 43.17
CA LYS A 156 36.33 19.83 43.61
C LYS A 156 37.09 21.01 44.21
N GLN A 157 37.06 22.17 43.55
CA GLN A 157 37.73 23.37 44.04
C GLN A 157 37.16 23.86 45.38
N GLN A 158 35.84 23.81 45.55
CA GLN A 158 35.19 24.13 46.84
C GLN A 158 35.58 23.14 47.94
N ALA A 159 35.66 21.85 47.63
CA ALA A 159 36.09 20.83 48.59
C ALA A 159 37.54 21.05 49.05
N GLU A 160 38.44 21.39 48.12
CA GLU A 160 39.84 21.72 48.45
C GLU A 160 39.96 22.97 49.33
N LEU A 161 39.19 24.02 49.03
CA LEU A 161 39.16 25.24 49.85
C LEU A 161 38.62 24.99 51.26
N GLN A 162 37.56 24.18 51.41
CA GLN A 162 37.02 23.81 52.72
C GLN A 162 37.97 22.90 53.52
N ALA A 163 38.74 22.04 52.84
CA ALA A 163 39.76 21.23 53.49
C ALA A 163 40.91 22.10 54.04
N MET A 164 41.34 23.11 53.27
CA MET A 164 42.37 24.05 53.73
C MET A 164 41.89 24.95 54.88
N SER A 165 40.62 25.37 54.90
CA SER A 165 40.09 26.22 55.97
C SER A 165 39.86 25.50 57.31
N ARG A 166 39.87 24.16 57.33
CA ARG A 166 39.72 23.33 58.55
C ARG A 166 41.04 22.85 59.14
N GLY A 167 42.15 23.08 58.45
CA GLY A 167 43.50 22.68 58.88
C GLY A 167 44.27 23.74 59.68
N TYR A 168 43.61 24.85 60.06
CA TYR A 168 44.15 25.91 60.91
C TYR A 168 43.48 25.91 62.28
#